data_AF-A0A661PSI4-F1
#
_entry.id   AF-A0A661PSI4-F1
#
_cell.length_a   1.000
_cell.length_b   1.000
_cell.length_c   1.000
_cell.angle_alpha   90.00
_cell.angle_beta   90.00
_cell.angle_gamma   90.00
#
_symmetry.space_group_name_H-M   'P 1'
#
loop_
_entity.id
_entity.type
_entity.pdbx_description
1 polymer ?
#
loop_
_entity_poly.entity_id
_entity_poly.type
_entity_poly.pdbx_seq_one_letter_code
_entity_poly.pdbx_strand_id
1 'polypeptide(L)'
;MSVKIANYLKTTLAASIGPTDTSIEVSSDPGFPDISQPGDYFRLTLVNQTTGEWEIVKVTAKSGLILTVERGDENTVAKSFDSGAYVEMWLTAQTIYDIAGEYTVDIDAPSGSATEKTVHVAVAATGRFLLRCWLEDEATPTGNPTLDPPTGRPTPIWYEVTDANGEKDIVIKHEGAAKTW
;
A
#
# COMPACT_ATOMS: atom_id res chain seq x y z
N MET A 1 -3.43 13.36 3.32
CA MET A 1 -4.35 12.59 2.45
C MET A 1 -4.75 11.35 3.21
N SER A 2 -6.04 11.14 3.47
CA SER A 2 -6.51 9.95 4.18
C SER A 2 -7.86 9.48 3.65
N VAL A 3 -8.03 8.17 3.56
CA VAL A 3 -9.34 7.56 3.31
C VAL A 3 -10.18 7.62 4.58
N LYS A 4 -11.43 8.10 4.45
CA LYS A 4 -12.40 8.16 5.54
C LYS A 4 -13.37 6.98 5.44
N ILE A 5 -13.74 6.46 6.60
CA ILE A 5 -14.66 5.32 6.72
C ILE A 5 -15.70 5.60 7.79
N ALA A 6 -16.92 5.12 7.56
CA ALA A 6 -18.02 5.12 8.51
C ALA A 6 -18.76 3.78 8.44
N ASN A 7 -19.43 3.42 9.53
CA ASN A 7 -20.22 2.20 9.59
C ASN A 7 -21.62 2.43 9.03
N TYR A 8 -22.08 1.51 8.20
CA TYR A 8 -23.49 1.37 7.79
C TYR A 8 -24.14 2.68 7.32
N LEU A 9 -23.58 3.26 6.26
CA LEU A 9 -24.10 4.47 5.64
C LEU A 9 -24.98 4.11 4.45
N LYS A 10 -26.26 4.50 4.48
CA LYS A 10 -27.21 4.26 3.38
C LYS A 10 -28.14 5.45 3.17
N THR A 11 -28.26 5.88 1.93
CA THR A 11 -29.23 6.88 1.46
C THR A 11 -29.62 6.57 0.00
N THR A 12 -30.29 7.49 -0.66
CA THR A 12 -30.64 7.37 -2.09
C THR A 12 -30.22 8.62 -2.86
N LEU A 13 -30.09 8.51 -4.17
CA LEU A 13 -29.96 9.68 -5.05
C LEU A 13 -31.25 10.50 -5.03
N ALA A 14 -31.13 11.82 -4.90
CA ALA A 14 -32.26 12.74 -5.01
C ALA A 14 -32.68 12.99 -6.47
N ALA A 15 -31.71 12.97 -7.39
CA ALA A 15 -31.91 13.18 -8.82
C ALA A 15 -31.20 12.09 -9.66
N SER A 16 -31.69 11.85 -10.87
CA SER A 16 -31.00 10.96 -11.82
C SER A 16 -29.67 11.57 -12.26
N ILE A 17 -28.68 10.71 -12.50
CA ILE A 17 -27.34 11.09 -12.93
C ILE A 17 -26.92 10.26 -14.14
N GLY A 18 -26.15 10.86 -15.03
CA GLY A 18 -25.46 10.21 -16.14
C GLY A 18 -24.03 9.81 -15.79
N PRO A 19 -23.31 9.14 -16.71
CA PRO A 19 -21.96 8.61 -16.46
C PRO A 19 -20.88 9.69 -16.32
N THR A 20 -21.14 10.92 -16.78
CA THR A 20 -20.18 12.04 -16.72
C THR A 20 -20.44 13.00 -15.56
N ASP A 21 -21.52 12.82 -14.81
CA ASP A 21 -21.87 13.73 -13.73
C ASP A 21 -20.93 13.52 -12.54
N THR A 22 -20.26 14.59 -12.15
CA THR A 22 -19.31 14.64 -11.03
C THR A 22 -19.90 15.29 -9.78
N SER A 23 -21.16 15.73 -9.85
CA SER A 23 -21.91 16.29 -8.72
C SER A 23 -23.19 15.48 -8.56
N ILE A 24 -23.32 14.79 -7.44
CA ILE A 24 -24.50 13.97 -7.14
C ILE A 24 -25.21 14.54 -5.92
N GLU A 25 -26.54 14.55 -5.96
CA GLU A 25 -27.37 14.98 -4.83
C GLU A 25 -27.97 13.75 -4.15
N VAL A 26 -27.85 13.68 -2.83
CA VAL A 26 -28.41 12.59 -2.01
C VAL A 26 -29.65 13.06 -1.24
N SER A 27 -30.59 12.16 -1.01
CA SER A 27 -31.86 12.50 -0.35
C SER A 27 -31.72 12.81 1.15
N SER A 28 -30.63 12.37 1.78
CA SER A 28 -30.34 12.61 3.20
C SER A 28 -28.86 12.40 3.52
N ASP A 29 -28.41 12.95 4.66
CA ASP A 29 -27.10 12.71 5.26
C ASP A 29 -27.22 11.76 6.46
N PRO A 30 -27.00 10.45 6.28
CA PRO A 30 -27.01 9.46 7.36
C PRO A 30 -25.74 9.48 8.23
N GLY A 31 -24.82 10.44 8.05
CA GLY A 31 -23.56 10.54 8.79
C GLY A 31 -22.33 10.37 7.89
N PHE A 32 -22.30 11.03 6.73
CA PHE A 32 -21.14 11.03 5.84
C PHE A 32 -19.90 11.58 6.56
N PRO A 33 -18.72 10.92 6.43
CA PRO A 33 -17.49 11.45 6.97
C PRO A 33 -17.18 12.85 6.42
N ASP A 34 -16.61 13.70 7.28
CA ASP A 34 -16.16 15.02 6.86
C ASP A 34 -14.86 14.93 6.05
N ILE A 35 -14.84 15.62 4.91
CA ILE A 35 -13.66 15.84 4.08
C ILE A 35 -13.10 17.21 4.47
N SER A 36 -12.21 17.23 5.47
CA SER A 36 -11.70 18.46 6.09
C SER A 36 -10.30 18.86 5.61
N GLN A 37 -9.52 17.92 5.07
CA GLN A 37 -8.18 18.19 4.54
C GLN A 37 -8.13 17.96 3.02
N PRO A 38 -7.32 18.73 2.28
CA PRO A 38 -7.04 18.44 0.89
C PRO A 38 -6.59 16.99 0.69
N GLY A 39 -7.28 16.29 -0.22
CA GLY A 39 -7.04 14.88 -0.52
C GLY A 39 -7.73 13.90 0.40
N ASP A 40 -8.45 14.32 1.44
CA ASP A 40 -9.35 13.39 2.12
C ASP A 40 -10.46 12.95 1.18
N TYR A 41 -10.86 11.69 1.25
CA TYR A 41 -11.95 11.14 0.44
C TYR A 41 -12.58 9.94 1.12
N PHE A 42 -13.76 9.56 0.65
CA PHE A 42 -14.37 8.26 0.98
C PHE A 42 -15.02 7.67 -0.26
N ARG A 43 -15.26 6.36 -0.24
CA ARG A 43 -15.91 5.66 -1.35
C ARG A 43 -17.36 5.36 -1.03
N LEU A 44 -18.19 5.39 -2.07
CA LEU A 44 -19.57 4.97 -2.04
C LEU A 44 -19.84 4.00 -3.19
N THR A 45 -20.76 3.09 -2.98
CA THR A 45 -21.31 2.22 -4.01
C THR A 45 -22.69 2.74 -4.38
N LEU A 46 -22.87 3.05 -5.65
CA LEU A 46 -24.17 3.36 -6.24
C LEU A 46 -24.78 2.06 -6.73
N VAL A 47 -26.06 1.81 -6.44
CA VAL A 47 -26.76 0.58 -6.88
C VAL A 47 -28.13 0.94 -7.45
N ASN A 48 -28.37 0.51 -8.69
CA ASN A 48 -29.69 0.59 -9.28
C ASN A 48 -30.62 -0.43 -8.61
N GLN A 49 -31.70 0.04 -7.99
CA GLN A 49 -32.60 -0.83 -7.23
C GLN A 49 -33.30 -1.89 -8.08
N THR A 50 -33.50 -1.60 -9.38
CA THR A 50 -34.26 -2.46 -10.29
C THR A 50 -33.36 -3.47 -10.98
N THR A 51 -32.21 -3.03 -11.49
CA THR A 51 -31.30 -3.90 -12.27
C THR A 51 -30.23 -4.57 -11.43
N GLY A 52 -29.94 -4.05 -10.22
CA GLY A 52 -28.82 -4.49 -9.39
C GLY A 52 -27.45 -4.09 -9.94
N GLU A 53 -27.41 -3.30 -11.01
CA GLU A 53 -26.16 -2.74 -11.51
C GLU A 53 -25.56 -1.78 -10.48
N TRP A 54 -24.23 -1.78 -10.39
CA TRP A 54 -23.50 -1.00 -9.41
C TRP A 54 -22.26 -0.34 -9.98
N GLU A 55 -21.81 0.70 -9.28
CA GLU A 55 -20.60 1.47 -9.56
C GLU A 55 -19.98 1.91 -8.23
N ILE A 56 -18.65 1.94 -8.14
CA ILE A 56 -17.95 2.55 -7.00
C ILE A 56 -17.53 3.97 -7.41
N VAL A 57 -17.82 4.94 -6.56
CA VAL A 57 -17.44 6.35 -6.75
C VAL A 57 -16.60 6.82 -5.58
N LYS A 58 -15.66 7.73 -5.85
CA LYS A 58 -14.83 8.36 -4.84
C LYS A 58 -15.30 9.79 -4.59
N VAL A 59 -15.74 10.07 -3.38
CA VAL A 59 -16.21 11.38 -2.95
C VAL A 59 -15.02 12.22 -2.49
N THR A 60 -14.80 13.35 -3.14
CA THR A 60 -13.66 14.25 -2.88
C THR A 60 -14.07 15.59 -2.27
N ALA A 61 -15.36 15.91 -2.27
CA ALA A 61 -15.91 17.03 -1.50
C ALA A 61 -17.38 16.77 -1.14
N LYS A 62 -17.84 17.43 -0.07
CA LYS A 62 -19.22 17.40 0.41
C LYS A 62 -19.64 18.82 0.77
N SER A 63 -20.82 19.24 0.29
CA SER A 63 -21.46 20.49 0.67
C SER A 63 -22.95 20.25 0.91
N GLY A 64 -23.34 20.10 2.17
CA GLY A 64 -24.70 19.68 2.54
C GLY A 64 -25.01 18.30 1.96
N LEU A 65 -26.03 18.23 1.10
CA LEU A 65 -26.48 17.00 0.43
C LEU A 65 -25.88 16.82 -0.98
N ILE A 66 -24.98 17.71 -1.40
CA ILE A 66 -24.29 17.60 -2.69
C ILE A 66 -22.90 17.02 -2.45
N LEU A 67 -22.59 15.93 -3.15
CA LEU A 67 -21.30 15.24 -3.12
C LEU A 67 -20.58 15.45 -4.45
N THR A 68 -19.33 15.88 -4.40
CA THR A 68 -18.44 15.89 -5.56
C THR A 68 -17.74 14.56 -5.66
N VAL A 69 -17.85 13.90 -6.82
CA VAL A 69 -17.40 12.53 -7.03
C VAL A 69 -16.51 12.38 -8.26
N GLU A 70 -15.53 11.49 -8.13
CA GLU A 70 -14.84 10.83 -9.22
C GLU A 70 -15.59 9.52 -9.52
N ARG A 71 -16.01 9.34 -10.78
CA ARG A 71 -16.83 8.23 -11.26
C ARG A 71 -15.96 7.06 -11.73
N GLY A 72 -16.51 5.84 -11.69
CA GLY A 72 -15.82 4.63 -12.16
C GLY A 72 -14.56 4.28 -11.37
N ASP A 73 -14.57 4.50 -10.05
CA ASP A 73 -13.41 4.18 -9.21
C ASP A 73 -13.23 2.65 -9.09
N GLU A 74 -12.04 2.20 -8.71
CA GLU A 74 -11.65 0.78 -8.66
C GLU A 74 -11.84 0.04 -10.00
N ASN A 75 -11.66 0.74 -11.13
CA ASN A 75 -11.90 0.22 -12.48
C ASN A 75 -13.36 -0.20 -12.74
N THR A 76 -14.31 0.33 -11.96
CA THR A 76 -15.73 0.18 -12.28
C THR A 76 -16.10 1.06 -13.47
N VAL A 77 -17.15 0.68 -14.18
CA VAL A 77 -17.62 1.46 -15.34
C VAL A 77 -18.64 2.47 -14.88
N ALA A 78 -18.44 3.75 -15.21
CA ALA A 78 -19.41 4.80 -14.91
C ALA A 78 -20.74 4.57 -15.63
N LYS A 79 -21.85 4.58 -14.89
CA LYS A 79 -23.20 4.27 -15.40
C LYS A 79 -24.19 5.40 -15.11
N SER A 80 -25.34 5.35 -15.79
CA SER A 80 -26.48 6.17 -15.41
C SER A 80 -27.23 5.52 -14.26
N PHE A 81 -27.68 6.33 -13.30
CA PHE A 81 -28.54 5.89 -12.20
C PHE A 81 -29.74 6.81 -12.11
N ASP A 82 -30.92 6.22 -11.92
CA ASP A 82 -32.13 6.99 -11.70
C ASP A 82 -32.19 7.55 -10.28
N SER A 83 -32.96 8.62 -10.10
CA SER A 83 -33.37 9.07 -8.77
C SER A 83 -33.92 7.90 -7.96
N GLY A 84 -33.58 7.87 -6.67
CA GLY A 84 -33.88 6.75 -5.79
C GLY A 84 -32.81 5.66 -5.79
N ALA A 85 -31.86 5.59 -6.73
CA ALA A 85 -30.79 4.58 -6.66
C ALA A 85 -30.09 4.60 -5.29
N TYR A 86 -29.73 3.42 -4.78
CA TYR A 86 -29.09 3.33 -3.47
C TYR A 86 -27.69 3.92 -3.51
N VAL A 87 -27.35 4.62 -2.44
CA VAL A 87 -26.02 5.19 -2.19
C VAL A 87 -25.55 4.65 -0.85
N GLU A 88 -24.57 3.77 -0.90
CA GLU A 88 -24.17 2.99 0.27
C GLU A 88 -22.66 3.02 0.47
N MET A 89 -22.20 3.11 1.73
CA MET A 89 -20.78 2.94 2.03
C MET A 89 -20.50 1.48 2.37
N TRP A 90 -19.65 0.86 1.57
CA TRP A 90 -19.12 -0.49 1.78
C TRP A 90 -17.62 -0.40 1.98
N LEU A 91 -17.05 -1.34 2.72
CA LEU A 91 -15.61 -1.52 2.73
C LEU A 91 -15.20 -2.18 1.41
N THR A 92 -14.52 -1.42 0.54
CA THR A 92 -14.07 -1.89 -0.77
C THR A 92 -12.62 -2.39 -0.71
N ALA A 93 -12.17 -3.13 -1.73
CA ALA A 93 -10.81 -3.65 -1.77
C ALA A 93 -9.77 -2.53 -1.77
N GLN A 94 -9.96 -1.50 -2.60
CA GLN A 94 -9.03 -0.36 -2.62
C GLN A 94 -9.08 0.44 -1.33
N THR A 95 -10.24 0.54 -0.68
CA THR A 95 -10.30 1.15 0.67
C THR A 95 -9.41 0.42 1.66
N ILE A 96 -9.37 -0.92 1.65
CA ILE A 96 -8.48 -1.68 2.52
C ILE A 96 -7.01 -1.43 2.16
N TYR A 97 -6.66 -1.44 0.86
CA TYR A 97 -5.28 -1.18 0.42
C TYR A 97 -4.80 0.23 0.81
N ASP A 98 -5.66 1.24 0.65
CA ASP A 98 -5.35 2.62 0.99
C ASP A 98 -5.20 2.84 2.50
N ILE A 99 -5.91 2.05 3.33
CA ILE A 99 -5.75 2.06 4.80
C ILE A 99 -4.51 1.28 5.23
N ALA A 100 -4.25 0.13 4.60
CA ALA A 100 -3.17 -0.79 4.98
C ALA A 100 -1.77 -0.18 4.81
N GLY A 101 -1.68 0.91 4.05
CA GLY A 101 -0.43 1.64 3.81
C GLY A 101 0.46 0.92 2.81
N GLU A 102 1.18 1.70 2.01
CA GLU A 102 2.31 1.20 1.25
C GLU A 102 3.49 1.03 2.20
N TYR A 103 4.01 -0.21 2.34
CA TYR A 103 5.26 -0.44 3.05
C TYR A 103 6.42 -0.15 2.10
N THR A 104 6.92 1.08 2.12
CA THR A 104 8.15 1.43 1.41
C THR A 104 9.34 0.89 2.18
N VAL A 105 10.10 -0.01 1.57
CA VAL A 105 11.42 -0.40 2.07
C VAL A 105 12.42 0.47 1.33
N ASP A 106 12.91 1.51 2.01
CA ASP A 106 14.05 2.27 1.51
C ASP A 106 15.29 1.38 1.57
N ILE A 107 15.85 1.09 0.39
CA ILE A 107 17.14 0.42 0.27
C ILE A 107 18.16 1.50 -0.03
N ASP A 108 18.74 2.09 1.02
CA ASP A 108 19.90 2.96 0.84
C ASP A 108 21.08 2.10 0.38
N ALA A 109 21.43 2.23 -0.90
CA ALA A 109 22.73 1.79 -1.38
C ALA A 109 23.77 2.80 -0.88
N PRO A 110 24.81 2.38 -0.13
CA PRO A 110 25.83 3.31 0.34
C PRO A 110 26.48 4.03 -0.84
N SER A 111 26.54 5.37 -0.76
CA SER A 111 27.13 6.21 -1.80
C SER A 111 28.56 5.78 -2.08
N GLY A 112 28.85 5.37 -3.33
CA GLY A 112 30.20 5.03 -3.80
C GLY A 112 30.45 3.55 -4.12
N SER A 113 29.46 2.65 -4.05
CA SER A 113 29.67 1.23 -4.36
C SER A 113 29.65 0.96 -5.87
N ALA A 114 30.82 1.04 -6.50
CA ALA A 114 31.06 0.63 -7.88
C ALA A 114 31.10 -0.90 -8.02
N THR A 115 29.95 -1.57 -7.86
CA THR A 115 29.64 -2.85 -8.51
C THR A 115 28.16 -3.14 -8.32
N GLU A 116 27.46 -3.37 -9.42
CA GLU A 116 26.05 -3.71 -9.47
C GLU A 116 25.80 -4.93 -8.58
N LYS A 117 25.07 -4.75 -7.46
CA LYS A 117 24.62 -5.86 -6.60
C LYS A 117 23.11 -6.01 -6.75
N THR A 118 22.69 -7.09 -7.39
CA THR A 118 21.29 -7.44 -7.58
C THR A 118 20.65 -7.85 -6.25
N VAL A 119 19.65 -7.10 -5.79
CA VAL A 119 18.86 -7.48 -4.61
C VAL A 119 17.66 -8.30 -5.08
N HIS A 120 17.62 -9.59 -4.72
CA HIS A 120 16.49 -10.48 -5.03
C HIS A 120 15.39 -10.30 -3.98
N VAL A 121 14.36 -9.50 -4.29
CA VAL A 121 13.17 -9.37 -3.43
C VAL A 121 12.17 -10.47 -3.80
N ALA A 122 12.08 -11.52 -2.99
CA ALA A 122 11.05 -12.55 -3.13
C ALA A 122 9.91 -12.28 -2.15
N VAL A 123 8.73 -11.94 -2.67
CA VAL A 123 7.51 -11.74 -1.86
C VAL A 123 6.86 -13.10 -1.59
N ALA A 124 6.71 -13.48 -0.32
CA ALA A 124 5.94 -14.66 0.06
C ALA A 124 4.44 -14.34 0.06
N ALA A 125 3.63 -15.25 -0.50
CA ALA A 125 2.17 -15.13 -0.65
C ALA A 125 1.37 -14.97 0.67
N THR A 126 2.04 -14.90 1.82
CA THR A 126 1.42 -14.85 3.16
C THR A 126 1.84 -13.62 3.99
N GLY A 127 2.33 -12.56 3.34
CA GLY A 127 2.55 -11.27 4.01
C GLY A 127 3.67 -11.26 5.06
N ARG A 128 4.60 -12.23 5.00
CA ARG A 128 5.83 -12.20 5.79
C ARG A 128 7.00 -11.80 4.89
N PHE A 129 7.70 -10.74 5.29
CA PHE A 129 8.92 -10.28 4.64
C PHE A 129 10.11 -11.10 5.17
N LEU A 130 10.81 -11.82 4.29
CA LEU A 130 12.08 -12.47 4.61
C LEU A 130 13.14 -11.83 3.73
N LEU A 131 13.92 -10.88 4.29
CA LEU A 131 15.17 -10.49 3.64
C LEU A 131 16.14 -11.66 3.75
N ARG A 132 16.39 -12.35 2.65
CA ARG A 132 17.55 -13.24 2.52
C ARG A 132 18.55 -12.52 1.64
N CYS A 133 19.56 -11.89 2.24
CA CYS A 133 20.72 -11.43 1.48
C CYS A 133 21.56 -12.66 1.11
N TRP A 134 21.71 -12.92 -0.19
CA TRP A 134 22.71 -13.85 -0.69
C TRP A 134 23.72 -13.02 -1.47
N LEU A 135 24.99 -13.06 -1.06
CA LEU A 135 26.09 -12.53 -1.86
C LEU A 135 26.66 -13.74 -2.59
N GLU A 136 26.55 -13.77 -3.93
CA GLU A 136 27.32 -14.69 -4.74
C GLU A 136 28.79 -14.23 -4.67
N ASP A 137 29.66 -15.04 -4.07
CA ASP A 137 31.10 -14.79 -4.08
C ASP A 137 31.68 -15.34 -5.38
N GLU A 138 32.26 -14.47 -6.21
CA GLU A 138 33.09 -14.89 -7.33
C GLU A 138 34.44 -15.41 -6.78
N ALA A 139 34.69 -16.69 -7.03
CA ALA A 139 35.92 -17.46 -6.79
C ALA A 139 36.12 -18.00 -5.36
N THR A 140 35.78 -19.28 -5.19
CA THR A 140 36.24 -20.13 -4.09
C THR A 140 37.78 -20.14 -4.00
N PRO A 141 38.40 -19.68 -2.89
CA PRO A 141 39.82 -19.91 -2.68
C PRO A 141 40.02 -21.37 -2.26
N THR A 142 40.84 -22.10 -3.00
CA THR A 142 41.34 -23.43 -2.63
C THR A 142 42.19 -23.32 -1.36
N GLY A 143 41.58 -23.55 -0.20
CA GLY A 143 42.27 -23.60 1.09
C GLY A 143 41.29 -23.53 2.25
N ASN A 144 40.80 -24.68 2.69
CA ASN A 144 39.78 -24.87 3.73
C ASN A 144 40.24 -24.41 5.13
N PRO A 145 39.59 -23.45 5.81
CA PRO A 145 39.53 -23.43 7.27
C PRO A 145 38.37 -24.34 7.71
N THR A 146 38.70 -25.39 8.44
CA THR A 146 37.86 -26.52 8.82
C THR A 146 36.46 -26.19 9.37
N LEU A 147 35.46 -26.88 8.81
CA LEU A 147 34.12 -27.25 9.33
C LEU A 147 34.19 -27.66 10.82
N ASP A 148 33.25 -27.45 11.77
CA ASP A 148 31.79 -27.69 11.79
C ASP A 148 31.24 -27.36 13.22
N PRO A 149 29.95 -27.02 13.43
CA PRO A 149 29.01 -28.04 13.95
C PRO A 149 27.87 -28.34 12.97
N PRO A 150 27.28 -29.56 13.02
CA PRO A 150 27.00 -30.46 11.90
C PRO A 150 25.79 -30.12 11.04
N THR A 151 25.58 -28.84 10.73
CA THR A 151 24.56 -28.38 9.80
C THR A 151 25.03 -27.20 8.97
N GLY A 152 26.25 -27.27 8.41
CA GLY A 152 26.60 -26.73 7.08
C GLY A 152 26.05 -25.35 6.66
N ARG A 153 25.87 -24.41 7.59
CA ARG A 153 25.47 -23.04 7.27
C ARG A 153 26.56 -22.10 7.77
N PRO A 154 27.07 -21.18 6.94
CA PRO A 154 27.90 -20.09 7.44
C PRO A 154 27.08 -19.34 8.48
N THR A 155 27.58 -19.25 9.72
CA THR A 155 26.94 -18.44 10.74
C THR A 155 27.38 -17.00 10.52
N PRO A 156 26.47 -16.07 10.19
CA PRO A 156 26.80 -14.66 10.22
C PRO A 156 27.21 -14.29 11.65
N ILE A 157 28.40 -13.71 11.81
CA ILE A 157 28.83 -13.17 13.10
C ILE A 157 28.22 -11.76 13.21
N TRP A 158 27.33 -11.58 14.19
CA TRP A 158 26.67 -10.32 14.46
C TRP A 158 27.45 -9.53 15.49
N TYR A 159 27.70 -8.25 15.24
CA TYR A 159 28.10 -7.31 16.27
C TYR A 159 27.19 -6.09 16.23
N GLU A 160 26.74 -5.65 17.40
CA GLU A 160 26.04 -4.38 17.55
C GLU A 160 27.08 -3.27 17.49
N VAL A 161 26.92 -2.33 16.56
CA VAL A 161 27.70 -1.09 16.54
C VAL A 161 26.82 0.00 17.11
N THR A 162 27.36 0.79 18.02
CA THR A 162 26.72 2.03 18.43
C THR A 162 27.36 3.16 17.65
N ASP A 163 26.55 3.95 16.93
CA ASP A 163 27.02 5.12 16.21
C ASP A 163 27.45 6.24 17.19
N ALA A 164 27.99 7.35 16.67
CA ALA A 164 28.46 8.47 17.49
C ALA A 164 27.32 9.17 18.27
N ASN A 165 26.06 8.88 17.94
CA ASN A 165 24.87 9.46 18.55
C ASN A 165 24.19 8.51 19.56
N GLY A 166 24.68 7.27 19.70
CA GLY A 166 24.13 6.28 20.62
C GLY A 166 23.11 5.32 19.98
N GLU A 167 22.90 5.37 18.67
CA GLU A 167 21.97 4.51 17.95
C GLU A 167 22.64 3.16 17.60
N LYS A 168 21.90 2.05 17.82
CA LYS A 168 22.44 0.70 17.65
C LYS A 168 22.11 0.17 16.25
N ASP A 169 23.14 0.03 15.43
CA ASP A 169 23.05 -0.61 14.12
C ASP A 169 23.64 -2.02 14.14
N ILE A 170 22.94 -2.95 13.48
CA ILE A 170 23.42 -4.32 13.26
C ILE A 170 24.21 -4.33 11.96
N VAL A 171 25.53 -4.45 12.06
CA VAL A 171 26.42 -4.49 10.90
C VAL A 171 26.89 -5.91 10.64
N ILE A 172 26.63 -6.43 9.44
CA ILE A 172 27.17 -7.72 8.97
C ILE A 172 28.47 -7.41 8.20
N LYS A 173 29.64 -7.72 8.79
CA LYS A 173 30.90 -7.67 8.04
C LYS A 173 31.22 -8.99 7.38
N HIS A 174 31.62 -8.92 6.11
CA HIS A 174 32.49 -9.90 5.47
C HIS A 174 33.93 -9.39 5.60
N GLU A 175 34.80 -10.10 6.32
CA GLU A 175 36.23 -9.78 6.39
C GLU A 175 36.92 -10.16 5.08
N GLY A 176 36.87 -9.26 4.08
CA GLY A 176 37.75 -9.34 2.91
C GLY A 176 39.09 -8.66 3.23
N ALA A 177 40.18 -9.42 3.36
CA ALA A 177 41.52 -8.85 3.54
C ALA A 177 41.96 -8.05 2.30
N ALA A 178 42.51 -6.85 2.52
CA ALA A 178 43.01 -5.97 1.45
C ALA A 178 44.22 -6.58 0.72
N LYS A 179 44.21 -6.55 -0.62
CA LYS A 179 45.37 -6.88 -1.45
C LYS A 179 46.37 -5.72 -1.45
N THR A 180 47.59 -5.95 -0.97
CA THR A 180 48.77 -5.15 -1.32
C THR A 180 49.45 -5.78 -2.54
N TRP A 181 49.72 -4.96 -3.56
CA TRP A 181 50.38 -5.34 -4.82
C TRP A 181 51.83 -5.78 -4.60
#